data_AF-A0A1E7RAU9-F1
#
_entry.id   AF-A0A1E7RAU9-F1
#
_cell.length_a   1.000
_cell.length_b   1.000
_cell.length_c   1.000
_cell.angle_alpha   90.00
_cell.angle_beta   90.00
_cell.angle_gamma   90.00
#
_symmetry.space_group_name_H-M   'P 1'
#
loop_
_entity.id
_entity.type
_entity.pdbx_description
1 polymer ?
#
loop_
_entity_poly.entity_id
_entity_poly.type
_entity_poly.pdbx_seq_one_letter_code
_entity_poly.pdbx_strand_id
1 'polypeptide(L)'
;MLHIFLKDSQKNIEFHDYPGEDPIKFMMNFKKIFPSTFDLLLPVLPEDESQLDQVTWESDRHALELFKRLIKEWAIVEIRLSALTKFKQQDDANKLVKQAQQIRKNFQHKQIRLNLLEADYVFLLATHSLLDAELVELGTPFYLPTLKQSWQADIPKSVLNMTI
;
A
#
# COMPACT_ATOMS: atom_id res chain seq x y z
N MET A 1 -4.24 -18.12 3.08
CA MET A 1 -3.45 -17.89 1.84
C MET A 1 -4.34 -17.25 0.80
N LEU A 2 -3.80 -16.43 -0.11
CA LEU A 2 -4.54 -15.94 -1.27
C LEU A 2 -4.32 -16.89 -2.45
N HIS A 3 -5.40 -17.43 -3.01
CA HIS A 3 -5.36 -18.18 -4.27
C HIS A 3 -5.58 -17.21 -5.41
N ILE A 4 -4.56 -17.03 -6.26
CA ILE A 4 -4.56 -16.03 -7.32
C ILE A 4 -4.41 -16.69 -8.68
N PHE A 5 -5.33 -16.42 -9.59
CA PHE A 5 -5.22 -16.78 -11.00
C PHE A 5 -4.53 -15.65 -11.79
N LEU A 6 -3.40 -15.96 -12.41
CA LEU A 6 -2.67 -15.06 -13.31
C LEU A 6 -3.18 -15.21 -14.74
N LYS A 7 -3.91 -14.21 -15.22
CA LYS A 7 -4.52 -14.20 -16.55
C LYS A 7 -3.51 -14.30 -17.69
N ASP A 8 -2.42 -13.54 -17.57
CA ASP A 8 -1.40 -13.40 -18.61
C ASP A 8 -0.65 -14.71 -18.91
N SER A 9 -0.65 -15.62 -17.95
CA SER A 9 0.09 -16.88 -18.02
C SER A 9 -0.74 -18.11 -17.72
N GLN A 10 -2.04 -17.90 -17.45
CA GLN A 10 -3.03 -18.94 -17.14
C GLN A 10 -2.54 -19.89 -16.04
N LYS A 11 -2.03 -19.31 -14.95
CA LYS A 11 -1.44 -20.06 -13.82
C LYS A 11 -2.08 -19.67 -12.51
N ASN A 12 -2.36 -20.68 -11.69
CA ASN A 12 -2.70 -20.46 -10.29
C ASN A 12 -1.43 -20.34 -9.45
N ILE A 13 -1.43 -19.40 -8.52
CA ILE A 13 -0.40 -19.24 -7.51
C ILE A 13 -1.03 -19.18 -6.12
N GLU A 14 -0.31 -19.68 -5.13
CA GLU A 14 -0.65 -19.49 -3.72
C GLU A 14 0.26 -18.41 -3.15
N PHE A 15 -0.33 -17.34 -2.66
CA PHE A 15 0.39 -16.21 -2.09
C PHE A 15 0.22 -16.19 -0.57
N HIS A 16 1.34 -16.30 0.14
CA HIS A 16 1.41 -16.39 1.60
C HIS A 16 2.01 -15.15 2.26
N ASP A 17 2.59 -14.23 1.48
CA ASP A 17 3.35 -13.10 2.02
C ASP A 17 2.43 -11.92 2.40
N TYR A 18 1.44 -12.17 3.25
CA TYR A 18 0.61 -11.13 3.86
C TYR A 18 0.42 -11.37 5.36
N PRO A 19 0.17 -10.32 6.16
CA PRO A 19 -0.08 -10.47 7.59
C PRO A 19 -1.50 -11.01 7.86
N GLY A 20 -1.60 -12.13 8.57
CA GLY A 20 -2.84 -12.67 9.13
C GLY A 20 -3.28 -14.02 8.57
N GLU A 21 -4.27 -14.63 9.23
CA GLU A 21 -4.78 -15.97 8.86
C GLU A 21 -5.98 -15.89 7.90
N ASP A 22 -6.77 -14.81 7.96
CA ASP A 22 -7.96 -14.60 7.15
C ASP A 22 -7.64 -13.72 5.92
N PRO A 23 -7.59 -14.30 4.71
CA PRO A 23 -7.26 -13.56 3.48
C PRO A 23 -8.30 -12.49 3.14
N ILE A 24 -9.59 -12.73 3.38
CA ILE A 24 -10.67 -11.82 3.02
C ILE A 24 -10.63 -10.60 3.92
N LYS A 25 -10.52 -10.83 5.24
CA LYS A 25 -10.39 -9.76 6.22
C LYS A 25 -9.13 -8.93 5.97
N PHE A 26 -8.02 -9.59 5.62
CA PHE A 26 -6.80 -8.89 5.22
C PHE A 26 -7.07 -7.97 4.02
N MET A 27 -7.60 -8.50 2.91
CA MET A 27 -7.88 -7.71 1.71
C MET A 27 -8.83 -6.54 1.97
N MET A 28 -9.87 -6.75 2.78
CA MET A 28 -10.82 -5.71 3.15
C MET A 28 -10.19 -4.58 3.97
N ASN A 29 -9.27 -4.90 4.88
CA ASN A 29 -8.55 -3.89 5.63
C ASN A 29 -7.47 -3.22 4.79
N PHE A 30 -6.77 -3.98 3.96
CA PHE A 30 -5.72 -3.47 3.09
C PHE A 30 -6.29 -2.48 2.07
N LYS A 31 -7.48 -2.75 1.51
CA LYS A 31 -8.23 -1.77 0.69
C LYS A 31 -8.43 -0.42 1.36
N LYS A 32 -8.72 -0.41 2.67
CA LYS A 32 -8.95 0.86 3.40
C LYS A 32 -7.68 1.71 3.46
N ILE A 33 -6.52 1.06 3.43
CA ILE A 33 -5.22 1.70 3.40
C ILE A 33 -4.85 2.05 1.96
N PHE A 34 -4.94 1.09 1.04
CA PHE A 34 -4.58 1.22 -0.38
C PHE A 34 -5.75 0.81 -1.30
N PRO A 35 -6.62 1.76 -1.69
CA PRO A 35 -7.76 1.46 -2.55
C PRO A 35 -7.39 0.88 -3.92
N SER A 36 -6.18 1.16 -4.44
CA SER A 36 -5.70 0.60 -5.72
C SER A 36 -5.66 -0.93 -5.72
N THR A 37 -5.63 -1.57 -4.55
CA THR A 37 -5.67 -3.03 -4.41
C THR A 37 -6.85 -3.67 -5.17
N PHE A 38 -7.99 -2.98 -5.31
CA PHE A 38 -9.13 -3.48 -6.08
C PHE A 38 -8.87 -3.54 -7.59
N ASP A 39 -8.02 -2.65 -8.10
CA ASP A 39 -7.61 -2.66 -9.51
C ASP A 39 -6.49 -3.69 -9.75
N LEU A 40 -5.72 -4.02 -8.71
CA LEU A 40 -4.59 -4.96 -8.79
C LEU A 40 -5.01 -6.42 -8.61
N LEU A 41 -5.99 -6.67 -7.74
CA LEU A 41 -6.50 -8.00 -7.42
C LEU A 41 -8.03 -7.99 -7.45
N LEU A 42 -8.59 -8.54 -8.52
CA LEU A 42 -10.04 -8.65 -8.68
C LEU A 42 -10.55 -9.86 -7.88
N PRO A 43 -11.48 -9.71 -6.92
CA PRO A 43 -12.06 -10.85 -6.24
C PRO A 43 -12.95 -11.65 -7.18
N VAL A 44 -12.81 -12.97 -7.14
CA VAL A 44 -13.68 -13.93 -7.84
C VAL A 44 -14.49 -14.65 -6.76
N LEU A 45 -15.80 -14.39 -6.78
CA LEU A 45 -16.73 -14.99 -5.83
C LEU A 45 -17.00 -16.45 -6.21
N PRO A 46 -17.18 -17.35 -5.22
CA PRO A 46 -17.68 -18.69 -5.47
C PRO A 46 -19.09 -18.64 -6.11
N GLU A 47 -19.48 -19.71 -6.80
CA GLU A 47 -20.83 -19.84 -7.35
C GLU A 47 -21.91 -19.88 -6.25
N ASP A 48 -21.57 -20.45 -5.09
CA ASP A 48 -22.42 -20.53 -3.90
C ASP A 48 -22.08 -19.40 -2.91
N GLU A 49 -23.00 -18.46 -2.75
CA GLU A 49 -22.85 -17.32 -1.82
C GLU A 49 -22.71 -17.74 -0.35
N SER A 50 -23.05 -18.98 0.02
CA SER A 50 -22.78 -19.48 1.38
C SER A 50 -21.30 -19.81 1.63
N GLN A 51 -20.48 -19.85 0.59
CA GLN A 51 -19.07 -20.26 0.62
C GLN A 51 -18.11 -19.08 0.47
N LEU A 52 -18.47 -17.89 0.96
CA LEU A 52 -17.65 -16.68 0.83
C LEU A 52 -16.23 -16.83 1.39
N ASP A 53 -15.97 -17.81 2.25
CA ASP A 53 -14.64 -18.18 2.72
C ASP A 53 -13.72 -18.74 1.61
N GLN A 54 -14.29 -19.15 0.48
CA GLN A 54 -13.59 -19.68 -0.71
C GLN A 54 -13.35 -18.65 -1.81
N VAL A 55 -13.48 -17.35 -1.51
CA VAL A 55 -13.15 -16.28 -2.47
C VAL A 55 -11.71 -16.46 -2.97
N THR A 56 -11.55 -16.35 -4.29
CA THR A 56 -10.23 -16.34 -4.95
C THR A 56 -9.98 -14.97 -5.58
N TRP A 57 -8.81 -14.77 -6.16
CA TRP A 57 -8.45 -13.50 -6.80
C TRP A 57 -7.91 -13.72 -8.20
N GLU A 58 -8.07 -12.71 -9.03
CA GLU A 58 -7.55 -12.67 -10.38
C GLU A 58 -6.62 -11.46 -10.54
N SER A 59 -5.50 -11.67 -11.23
CA SER A 59 -4.52 -10.62 -11.51
C SER A 59 -3.74 -10.89 -12.79
N ASP A 60 -2.85 -9.98 -13.16
CA ASP A 60 -1.72 -10.26 -14.03
C ASP A 60 -0.41 -10.16 -13.22
N ARG A 61 0.72 -10.56 -13.81
CA ARG A 61 2.00 -10.55 -13.08
C ARG A 61 2.39 -9.15 -12.62
N HIS A 62 2.14 -8.14 -13.45
CA HIS A 62 2.56 -6.78 -13.12
C HIS A 62 1.75 -6.23 -11.94
N ALA A 63 0.43 -6.38 -11.97
CA ALA A 63 -0.47 -6.00 -10.91
C ALA A 63 -0.18 -6.75 -9.59
N LEU A 64 0.13 -8.05 -9.67
CA LEU A 64 0.57 -8.81 -8.50
C LEU A 64 1.87 -8.25 -7.90
N GLU A 65 2.87 -7.89 -8.72
CA GLU A 65 4.12 -7.31 -8.21
C GLU A 65 3.90 -5.94 -7.57
N LEU A 66 3.00 -5.12 -8.12
CA LEU A 66 2.59 -3.86 -7.48
C LEU A 66 1.91 -4.12 -6.13
N PHE A 67 1.02 -5.12 -6.05
CA PHE A 67 0.36 -5.50 -4.80
C PHE A 67 1.35 -5.97 -3.74
N LYS A 68 2.28 -6.86 -4.10
CA LYS A 68 3.37 -7.29 -3.21
C LYS A 68 4.20 -6.12 -2.72
N ARG A 69 4.49 -5.15 -3.61
CA ARG A 69 5.22 -3.94 -3.24
C ARG A 69 4.44 -3.11 -2.22
N LEU A 70 3.14 -2.89 -2.40
CA LEU A 70 2.31 -2.20 -1.41
C LEU A 70 2.38 -2.87 -0.03
N ILE A 71 2.31 -4.20 0.03
CA ILE A 71 2.43 -4.94 1.31
C ILE A 71 3.78 -4.66 1.96
N LYS A 72 4.87 -4.76 1.18
CA LYS A 72 6.22 -4.51 1.67
C LYS A 72 6.38 -3.08 2.18
N GLU A 73 5.93 -2.08 1.44
CA GLU A 73 6.03 -0.68 1.85
C GLU A 73 5.22 -0.42 3.12
N TRP A 74 4.02 -1.02 3.23
CA TRP A 74 3.22 -0.89 4.45
C TRP A 74 3.89 -1.50 5.67
N ALA A 75 4.49 -2.69 5.55
CA ALA A 75 5.24 -3.30 6.63
C ALA A 75 6.39 -2.39 7.11
N ILE A 76 7.06 -1.69 6.18
CA ILE A 76 8.10 -0.71 6.52
C ILE A 76 7.50 0.50 7.24
N VAL A 77 6.36 1.02 6.77
CA VAL A 77 5.61 2.08 7.48
C VAL A 77 5.27 1.65 8.90
N GLU A 78 4.75 0.45 9.12
CA GLU A 78 4.40 -0.07 10.44
C GLU A 78 5.59 -0.14 11.38
N ILE A 79 6.73 -0.65 10.91
CA ILE A 79 7.98 -0.69 11.70
C ILE A 79 8.42 0.73 12.09
N ARG A 80 8.37 1.67 11.15
CA ARG A 80 8.81 3.05 11.39
C ARG A 80 7.85 3.83 12.30
N LEU A 81 6.54 3.61 12.16
CA LEU A 81 5.55 4.13 13.11
C LEU A 81 5.77 3.54 14.51
N SER A 82 6.07 2.24 14.61
CA SER A 82 6.40 1.62 15.90
C SER A 82 7.68 2.20 16.52
N ALA A 83 8.69 2.55 15.71
CA ALA A 83 9.86 3.26 16.20
C ALA A 83 9.49 4.67 16.71
N LEU A 84 8.65 5.40 15.98
CA LEU A 84 8.15 6.71 16.39
C LEU A 84 7.37 6.64 17.71
N THR A 85 6.50 5.65 17.90
CA THR A 85 5.73 5.51 19.15
C THR A 85 6.58 5.12 20.36
N LYS A 86 7.77 4.53 20.14
CA LYS A 86 8.76 4.30 21.22
C LYS A 86 9.54 5.55 21.56
N PHE A 87 9.74 6.44 20.59
CA PHE A 87 10.47 7.70 20.77
C PHE A 87 9.58 8.83 21.29
N LYS A 88 8.33 8.87 20.84
CA LYS A 88 7.31 9.86 21.20
C LYS A 88 6.06 9.18 21.76
N GLN A 89 4.87 9.71 21.48
CA GLN A 89 3.60 9.11 21.91
C GLN A 89 2.84 8.51 20.72
N GLN A 90 1.91 7.59 21.02
CA GLN A 90 1.03 7.00 20.00
C GLN A 90 0.23 8.05 19.22
N ASP A 91 -0.15 9.14 19.88
CA ASP A 91 -0.89 10.23 19.25
C ASP A 91 -0.09 10.98 18.17
N ASP A 92 1.25 11.00 18.27
CA ASP A 92 2.09 11.63 17.26
C ASP A 92 2.10 10.81 15.97
N ALA A 93 2.21 9.49 16.09
CA ALA A 93 2.07 8.57 14.96
C ALA A 93 0.67 8.68 14.32
N ASN A 94 -0.39 8.78 15.14
CA ASN A 94 -1.76 8.95 14.65
C ASN A 94 -1.94 10.27 13.88
N LYS A 95 -1.40 11.39 14.38
CA LYS A 95 -1.44 12.69 13.71
C LYS A 95 -0.69 12.66 12.38
N LEU A 96 0.48 12.03 12.36
CA LEU A 96 1.29 11.87 11.16
C LEU A 96 0.52 11.13 10.06
N VAL A 97 -0.07 9.98 10.37
CA VAL A 97 -0.85 9.21 9.40
C VAL A 97 -2.06 10.01 8.90
N LYS A 98 -2.76 10.73 9.78
CA LYS A 98 -3.87 11.61 9.39
C LYS A 98 -3.41 12.73 8.44
N GLN A 99 -2.25 13.33 8.68
CA GLN A 99 -1.68 14.34 7.81
C GLN A 99 -1.38 13.75 6.42
N ALA A 100 -0.75 12.58 6.35
CA ALA A 100 -0.48 11.88 5.09
C ALA A 100 -1.77 11.52 4.33
N GLN A 101 -2.82 11.09 5.04
CA GLN A 101 -4.14 10.84 4.44
C GLN A 101 -4.76 12.11 3.85
N GLN A 102 -4.62 13.24 4.54
CA GLN A 102 -5.13 14.53 4.04
C GLN A 102 -4.36 14.98 2.79
N ILE A 103 -3.04 14.76 2.75
CA ILE A 103 -2.22 15.04 1.56
C ILE A 103 -2.67 14.20 0.37
N ARG A 104 -2.88 12.88 0.56
CA ARG A 104 -3.46 12.02 -0.49
C ARG A 104 -4.81 12.55 -0.98
N LYS A 105 -5.71 12.93 -0.07
CA LYS A 105 -7.03 13.47 -0.43
C LYS A 105 -6.92 14.76 -1.24
N ASN A 106 -6.02 15.67 -0.83
CA ASN A 106 -5.76 16.91 -1.56
C ASN A 106 -5.17 16.65 -2.95
N PHE A 107 -4.30 15.66 -3.08
CA PHE A 107 -3.79 15.21 -4.38
C PHE A 107 -4.93 14.71 -5.27
N GLN A 108 -5.77 13.80 -4.76
CA GLN A 108 -6.90 13.23 -5.51
C GLN A 108 -7.86 14.32 -6.01
N HIS A 109 -8.18 15.32 -5.19
CA HIS A 109 -9.07 16.42 -5.58
C HIS A 109 -8.52 17.32 -6.70
N LYS A 110 -7.20 17.34 -6.90
CA LYS A 110 -6.53 18.14 -7.94
C LYS A 110 -6.44 17.40 -9.27
N GLN A 111 -6.69 16.08 -9.29
CA GLN A 111 -6.56 15.28 -10.49
C GLN A 111 -7.83 15.36 -11.34
N ILE A 112 -7.65 15.54 -12.65
CA ILE A 112 -8.75 15.50 -13.63
C ILE A 112 -9.29 14.06 -13.75
N ARG A 113 -8.42 13.07 -13.63
CA ARG A 113 -8.76 11.64 -13.60
C ARG A 113 -8.11 11.00 -12.39
N LEU A 114 -8.92 10.31 -11.59
CA LEU A 114 -8.45 9.63 -10.39
C LEU A 114 -7.55 8.44 -10.80
N ASN A 115 -6.29 8.48 -10.37
CA ASN A 115 -5.40 7.33 -10.39
C ASN A 115 -5.18 6.88 -8.94
N LEU A 116 -5.72 5.72 -8.57
CA LEU A 116 -5.64 5.21 -7.20
C LEU A 116 -4.23 4.76 -6.83
N LEU A 117 -3.46 4.21 -7.78
CA LEU A 117 -2.07 3.79 -7.55
C LEU A 117 -1.18 5.00 -7.25
N GLU A 118 -1.33 6.08 -8.02
CA GLU A 118 -0.62 7.34 -7.75
C GLU A 118 -1.04 7.93 -6.39
N ALA A 119 -2.33 7.89 -6.05
CA ALA A 119 -2.81 8.37 -4.76
C ALA A 119 -2.24 7.55 -3.59
N ASP A 120 -2.13 6.23 -3.74
CA ASP A 120 -1.53 5.33 -2.77
C ASP A 120 -0.03 5.54 -2.63
N TYR A 121 0.67 5.76 -3.73
CA TYR A 121 2.07 6.18 -3.71
C TYR A 121 2.24 7.54 -3.02
N VAL A 122 1.38 8.54 -3.27
CA VAL A 122 1.43 9.84 -2.59
C VAL A 122 1.23 9.69 -1.08
N PHE A 123 0.36 8.78 -0.64
CA PHE A 123 0.21 8.46 0.78
C PHE A 123 1.50 7.87 1.38
N LEU A 124 2.15 6.92 0.69
CA LEU A 124 3.45 6.38 1.11
C LEU A 124 4.53 7.46 1.14
N LEU A 125 4.61 8.29 0.09
CA LEU A 125 5.56 9.38 -0.03
C LEU A 125 5.40 10.36 1.15
N ALA A 126 4.17 10.80 1.43
CA ALA A 126 3.89 11.70 2.53
C ALA A 126 4.24 11.07 3.88
N THR A 127 3.82 9.83 4.12
CA THR A 127 4.07 9.11 5.37
C THR A 127 5.58 8.97 5.62
N HIS A 128 6.34 8.54 4.63
CA HIS A 128 7.79 8.41 4.75
C HIS A 128 8.51 9.75 4.86
N SER A 129 8.03 10.81 4.21
CA SER A 129 8.60 12.16 4.34
C SER A 129 8.46 12.68 5.77
N LEU A 130 7.26 12.53 6.35
CA LEU A 130 7.00 12.94 7.73
C LEU A 130 7.81 12.08 8.71
N LEU A 131 7.87 10.76 8.49
CA LEU A 131 8.68 9.89 9.33
C LEU A 131 10.18 10.15 9.20
N ASP A 132 10.68 10.51 8.02
CA ASP A 132 12.09 10.87 7.82
C ASP A 132 12.41 12.14 8.63
N ALA A 133 11.52 13.14 8.63
CA ALA A 133 11.68 14.36 9.43
C ALA A 133 11.66 14.09 10.94
N GLU A 134 10.84 13.16 11.40
CA GLU A 134 10.72 12.81 12.83
C GLU A 134 11.87 11.91 13.32
N LEU A 135 12.30 10.95 12.50
CA LEU A 135 13.28 9.93 12.89
C LEU A 135 14.73 10.32 12.55
N VAL A 136 14.95 11.45 11.87
CA VAL A 136 16.31 11.99 11.63
C VAL A 136 17.04 12.27 12.94
N GLU A 137 16.30 12.71 13.97
CA GLU A 137 16.85 12.98 15.30
C GLU A 137 17.41 11.71 15.96
N LEU A 138 16.95 10.54 15.54
CA LEU A 138 17.41 9.23 16.00
C LEU A 138 18.57 8.68 15.15
N GLY A 139 19.09 9.46 14.20
CA GLY A 139 20.16 9.03 13.28
C GLY A 139 19.70 8.00 12.25
N THR A 140 18.39 7.83 12.04
CA THR A 140 17.89 6.91 11.01
C THR A 140 18.14 7.47 9.61
N PRO A 141 18.60 6.64 8.65
CA PRO A 141 18.75 7.10 7.27
C PRO A 141 17.39 7.38 6.64
N PHE A 142 17.35 8.35 5.73
CA PHE A 142 16.14 8.66 4.96
C PHE A 142 15.72 7.49 4.08
N TYR A 143 14.44 7.12 4.15
CA TYR A 143 13.89 6.04 3.34
C TYR A 143 13.36 6.55 1.99
N LEU A 144 13.06 7.84 1.87
CA LEU A 144 12.52 8.42 0.64
C LEU A 144 13.28 8.07 -0.65
N PRO A 145 14.64 8.06 -0.69
CA PRO A 145 15.37 7.64 -1.88
C PRO A 145 15.06 6.21 -2.31
N THR A 146 14.96 5.29 -1.34
CA THR A 146 14.61 3.88 -1.58
C THR A 146 13.19 3.75 -2.11
N LEU A 147 12.23 4.48 -1.53
CA LEU A 147 10.85 4.51 -2.03
C LEU A 147 10.81 4.98 -3.49
N LYS A 148 11.45 6.11 -3.80
CA LYS A 148 11.46 6.65 -5.18
C LYS A 148 12.09 5.66 -6.16
N GLN A 149 13.22 5.06 -5.80
CA GLN A 149 13.87 4.07 -6.65
C GLN A 149 12.99 2.83 -6.89
N SER A 150 12.30 2.35 -5.85
CA SER A 150 11.42 1.18 -5.91
C SER A 150 10.24 1.42 -6.87
N TRP A 151 9.72 2.65 -6.95
CA TRP A 151 8.50 2.99 -7.68
C TRP A 151 8.70 3.71 -9.03
N GLN A 152 9.94 4.03 -9.41
CA GLN A 152 10.24 4.86 -10.59
C GLN A 152 9.75 4.30 -11.93
N ALA A 153 9.54 2.99 -12.03
CA ALA A 153 9.04 2.35 -13.26
C ALA A 153 7.52 2.52 -13.44
N ASP A 154 6.79 2.68 -12.32
CA ASP A 154 5.34 2.54 -12.28
C ASP A 154 4.63 3.86 -11.95
N ILE A 155 5.39 4.84 -11.42
CA ILE A 155 4.89 6.16 -11.04
C ILE A 155 5.48 7.24 -11.94
N PRO A 156 4.65 8.10 -12.56
CA PRO A 156 5.13 9.20 -13.38
C PRO A 156 6.09 10.13 -12.61
N LYS A 157 7.11 10.65 -13.28
CA LYS A 157 8.12 11.54 -12.67
C LYS A 157 7.52 12.76 -11.96
N SER A 158 6.38 13.28 -12.44
CA SER A 158 5.66 14.39 -11.83
C SER A 158 5.10 14.05 -10.44
N VAL A 159 4.71 12.80 -10.22
CA VAL A 159 4.21 12.30 -8.93
C VAL A 159 5.36 11.79 -8.08
N LEU A 160 6.30 11.07 -8.69
CA LEU A 160 7.50 10.52 -8.05
C LEU A 160 8.31 11.59 -7.29
N ASN A 161 8.41 12.77 -7.88
CA ASN A 161 9.19 13.91 -7.38
C ASN A 161 8.34 15.00 -6.74
N MET A 162 7.09 14.71 -6.40
CA MET A 162 6.23 15.65 -5.70
C MET A 162 6.87 16.06 -4.36
N THR A 163 6.82 17.36 -4.06
CA THR A 163 7.13 17.89 -2.73
C THR A 163 5.85 17.90 -1.90
N ILE A 164 5.96 17.40 -0.68
CA ILE A 164 4.86 17.25 0.28
C ILE A 164 4.88 18.39 1.29
#